data_AF-A0AAU8ENH1-F1
#
_entry.id   AF-A0AAU8ENH1-F1
#
_cell.length_a   1.000
_cell.length_b   1.000
_cell.length_c   1.000
_cell.angle_alpha   90.00
_cell.angle_beta   90.00
_cell.angle_gamma   90.00
#
_symmetry.space_group_name_H-M   'P 1'
#
loop_
_entity.id
_entity.type
_entity.pdbx_description
1 polymer ?
#
loop_
_entity_poly.entity_id
_entity_poly.type
_entity_poly.pdbx_seq_one_letter_code
_entity_poly.pdbx_strand_id
1 'polypeptide(L)'
;MRDAEMLLRFTAFKESLEDYSGNLRQFLDAACGVGQTALEEHGESYLEGLASACEQAIQRTFTIFGSNAFLRFEDAAYNRRFNIAVFDVMTAVLSDPQLDDKIVEDHAAALEGAYKDLCVSDADFQAALKASTKTIKATAGRIQKFSEQVEAITGTTLDITSRAVTLAMKAK
;
A
#
# COMPACT_ATOMS: atom_id res chain seq x y z
N MET A 1 8.68 -18.50 -2.11
CA MET A 1 7.35 -18.30 -2.73
C MET A 1 6.61 -17.10 -2.16
N ARG A 2 6.63 -16.86 -0.83
CA ARG A 2 5.95 -15.70 -0.25
C ARG A 2 6.55 -14.38 -0.75
N ASP A 3 7.87 -14.25 -0.76
CA ASP A 3 8.55 -12.98 -1.10
C ASP A 3 8.32 -12.55 -2.57
N ALA A 4 8.33 -13.50 -3.50
CA ALA A 4 8.01 -13.25 -4.91
C ALA A 4 6.54 -12.78 -5.09
N GLU A 5 5.60 -13.36 -4.34
CA GLU A 5 4.21 -12.91 -4.35
C GLU A 5 4.07 -11.50 -3.74
N MET A 6 4.82 -11.18 -2.68
CA MET A 6 4.82 -9.83 -2.09
C MET A 6 5.27 -8.78 -3.09
N LEU A 7 6.39 -9.03 -3.79
CA LEU A 7 6.90 -8.12 -4.81
C LEU A 7 5.91 -7.99 -5.97
N LEU A 8 5.34 -9.09 -6.45
CA LEU A 8 4.34 -9.03 -7.53
C LEU A 8 3.08 -8.26 -7.12
N ARG A 9 2.63 -8.42 -5.87
CA ARG A 9 1.48 -7.66 -5.32
C ARG A 9 1.81 -6.18 -5.24
N PHE A 10 3.00 -5.83 -4.78
CA PHE A 10 3.49 -4.46 -4.82
C PHE A 10 3.49 -3.90 -6.23
N THR A 11 4.13 -4.57 -7.18
CA THR A 11 4.24 -4.15 -8.58
C THR A 11 2.86 -3.93 -9.18
N ALA A 12 1.94 -4.90 -9.01
CA ALA A 12 0.59 -4.79 -9.54
C ALA A 12 -0.16 -3.57 -8.99
N PHE A 13 -0.12 -3.33 -7.67
CA PHE A 13 -0.76 -2.16 -7.08
C PHE A 13 -0.07 -0.85 -7.44
N LYS A 14 1.26 -0.83 -7.58
CA LYS A 14 1.98 0.38 -7.97
C LYS A 14 1.69 0.76 -9.42
N GLU A 15 1.63 -0.19 -10.34
CA GLU A 15 1.46 0.12 -11.76
C GLU A 15 -0.01 0.27 -12.16
N SER A 16 -0.92 -0.50 -11.55
CA SER A 16 -2.29 -0.65 -12.08
C SER A 16 -3.38 -0.70 -11.01
N LEU A 17 -3.23 0.03 -9.90
CA LEU A 17 -4.23 0.06 -8.81
C LEU A 17 -5.67 0.21 -9.33
N GLU A 18 -5.89 1.11 -10.29
CA GLU A 18 -7.19 1.48 -10.84
C GLU A 18 -7.87 0.35 -11.61
N ASP A 19 -7.09 -0.63 -12.07
CA ASP A 19 -7.58 -1.78 -12.82
C ASP A 19 -7.96 -2.95 -11.91
N TYR A 20 -7.81 -2.79 -10.60
CA TYR A 20 -8.18 -3.82 -9.64
C TYR A 20 -9.69 -4.10 -9.63
N SER A 21 -10.09 -5.30 -10.08
CA SER A 21 -11.49 -5.70 -10.23
C SER A 21 -12.05 -6.53 -9.07
N GLY A 22 -11.29 -6.69 -7.98
CA GLY A 22 -11.66 -7.59 -6.87
C GLY A 22 -11.22 -9.04 -7.08
N ASN A 23 -10.49 -9.35 -8.16
CA ASN A 23 -9.88 -10.65 -8.39
C ASN A 23 -8.36 -10.57 -8.36
N LEU A 24 -7.77 -10.78 -7.17
CA LEU A 24 -6.33 -10.71 -6.97
C LEU A 24 -5.56 -11.63 -7.93
N ARG A 25 -6.03 -12.85 -8.20
CA ARG A 25 -5.32 -13.77 -9.09
C ARG A 25 -5.20 -13.19 -10.50
N GLN A 26 -6.33 -12.79 -11.09
CA GLN A 26 -6.34 -12.18 -12.42
C GLN A 26 -5.54 -10.88 -12.47
N PHE A 27 -5.57 -10.11 -11.38
CA PHE A 27 -4.79 -8.88 -11.26
C PHE A 27 -3.28 -9.12 -11.29
N LEU A 28 -2.80 -10.14 -10.56
CA LEU A 28 -1.38 -10.51 -10.58
C LEU A 28 -0.97 -11.15 -11.91
N ASP A 29 -1.85 -11.97 -12.51
CA ASP A 29 -1.62 -12.54 -13.84
C ASP A 29 -1.47 -11.42 -14.90
N ALA A 30 -2.31 -10.38 -14.84
CA ALA A 30 -2.22 -9.22 -15.71
C ALA A 30 -0.92 -8.42 -15.50
N ALA A 31 -0.51 -8.21 -14.23
CA ALA A 31 0.74 -7.53 -13.91
C ALA A 31 1.97 -8.27 -14.45
N CYS A 32 1.97 -9.61 -14.48
CA CYS A 32 3.02 -10.38 -15.15
C CYS A 32 3.07 -10.09 -16.66
N GLY A 33 1.91 -9.99 -17.31
CA GLY A 33 1.82 -9.62 -18.73
C GLY A 33 2.38 -8.23 -19.00
N VAL A 34 1.99 -7.24 -18.20
CA VAL A 34 2.52 -5.87 -18.27
C VAL A 34 4.02 -5.84 -18.04
N GLY A 35 4.51 -6.56 -17.02
CA GLY A 35 5.93 -6.65 -16.70
C GLY A 35 6.75 -7.30 -17.82
N GLN A 36 6.21 -8.30 -18.52
CA GLN A 36 6.88 -8.91 -19.68
C GLN A 36 7.03 -7.90 -20.83
N THR A 37 5.97 -7.16 -21.15
CA THR A 37 6.02 -6.12 -22.19
C THR A 37 6.99 -5.00 -21.80
N ALA A 38 6.94 -4.53 -20.55
CA ALA A 38 7.84 -3.49 -20.06
C ALA A 38 9.32 -3.95 -20.05
N LEU A 39 9.59 -5.23 -19.76
CA LEU A 39 10.93 -5.80 -19.86
C LEU A 39 11.44 -5.79 -21.31
N GLU A 40 10.59 -6.11 -22.28
CA GLU A 40 10.93 -6.07 -23.71
C GLU A 40 11.18 -4.64 -24.21
N GLU A 41 10.41 -3.66 -23.71
CA GLU A 41 10.48 -2.26 -24.15
C GLU A 41 11.56 -1.44 -23.43
N HIS A 42 11.79 -1.70 -22.15
CA HIS A 42 12.61 -0.86 -21.26
C HIS A 42 13.80 -1.60 -20.65
N GLY A 43 13.86 -2.93 -20.78
CA GLY A 43 14.91 -3.76 -20.21
C GLY A 43 14.78 -3.95 -18.70
N GLU A 44 15.82 -4.53 -18.09
CA GLU A 44 15.83 -4.93 -16.68
C GLU A 44 15.72 -3.74 -15.71
N SER A 45 16.16 -2.56 -16.11
CA SER A 45 16.17 -1.34 -15.28
C SER A 45 14.77 -0.93 -14.81
N TYR A 46 13.73 -1.23 -15.58
CA TYR A 46 12.34 -0.99 -15.19
C TYR A 46 11.95 -1.86 -13.98
N LEU A 47 12.27 -3.15 -14.03
CA LEU A 47 11.99 -4.08 -12.93
C LEU A 47 12.85 -3.79 -11.70
N GLU A 48 14.10 -3.37 -11.90
CA GLU A 48 14.98 -2.90 -10.82
C GLU A 48 14.42 -1.65 -10.14
N GLY A 49 13.87 -0.71 -10.91
CA GLY A 49 13.21 0.48 -10.37
C GLY A 49 12.00 0.12 -9.50
N LEU A 50 11.19 -0.85 -9.93
CA LEU A 50 10.07 -1.36 -9.13
C LEU A 50 10.55 -2.06 -7.85
N ALA A 51 11.59 -2.90 -7.94
CA ALA A 51 12.17 -3.56 -6.77
C ALA A 51 12.70 -2.53 -5.75
N SER A 52 13.43 -1.52 -6.23
CA SER A 52 13.94 -0.42 -5.40
C SER A 52 12.82 0.37 -4.73
N ALA A 53 11.74 0.69 -5.45
CA ALA A 53 10.59 1.37 -4.87
C ALA A 53 9.88 0.52 -3.79
N CYS A 54 9.83 -0.81 -3.97
CA CYS A 54 9.30 -1.74 -2.97
C CYS A 54 10.16 -1.74 -1.70
N GLU A 55 11.48 -1.86 -1.86
CA GLU A 55 12.45 -1.83 -0.76
C GLU A 55 12.38 -0.51 0.00
N GLN A 56 12.30 0.62 -0.70
CA GLN A 56 12.16 1.94 -0.08
C GLN A 56 10.87 2.03 0.75
N ALA A 57 9.75 1.56 0.21
CA ALA A 57 8.48 1.59 0.94
C ALA A 57 8.50 0.69 2.18
N ILE A 58 9.18 -0.47 2.08
CA ILE A 58 9.42 -1.35 3.23
C ILE A 58 10.26 -0.62 4.27
N GLN A 59 11.36 0.02 3.87
CA GLN A 59 12.24 0.76 4.77
C GLN A 59 11.49 1.90 5.47
N ARG A 60 10.70 2.69 4.74
CA ARG A 60 9.82 3.74 5.30
C ARG A 60 8.82 3.18 6.30
N THR A 61 8.25 2.01 6.00
CA THR A 61 7.36 1.32 6.94
C THR A 61 8.10 0.95 8.23
N PHE A 62 9.33 0.45 8.14
CA PHE A 62 10.15 0.17 9.32
C PHE A 62 10.56 1.44 10.08
N THR A 63 10.81 2.56 9.39
CA THR A 63 11.06 3.86 10.02
C THR A 63 9.87 4.31 10.87
N ILE A 64 8.64 4.15 10.36
CA ILE A 64 7.42 4.58 11.07
C ILE A 64 7.06 3.61 12.21
N PHE A 65 7.06 2.31 11.94
CA PHE A 65 6.45 1.31 12.82
C PHE A 65 7.47 0.46 13.61
N GLY A 66 8.75 0.54 13.27
CA GLY A 66 9.80 -0.28 13.86
C GLY A 66 9.47 -1.77 13.77
N SER A 67 9.56 -2.47 14.91
CA SER A 67 9.22 -3.90 15.01
C SER A 67 7.74 -4.22 14.79
N ASN A 68 6.88 -3.20 14.73
CA ASN A 68 5.45 -3.36 14.46
C ASN A 68 5.10 -3.18 12.97
N ALA A 69 6.09 -3.07 12.09
CA ALA A 69 5.85 -2.97 10.66
C ALA A 69 4.96 -4.12 10.15
N PHE A 70 3.98 -3.76 9.31
CA PHE A 70 3.02 -4.69 8.70
C PHE A 70 2.13 -5.46 9.69
N LEU A 71 2.02 -4.98 10.93
CA LEU A 71 1.10 -5.51 11.92
C LEU A 71 -0.19 -4.68 11.95
N ARG A 72 -1.29 -5.37 12.25
CA ARG A 72 -2.57 -4.70 12.49
C ARG A 72 -2.65 -4.25 13.94
N PHE A 73 -3.09 -3.03 14.19
CA PHE A 73 -3.39 -2.55 15.53
C PHE A 73 -4.85 -2.88 15.88
N GLU A 74 -5.08 -3.48 17.06
CA GLU A 74 -6.41 -3.77 17.61
C GLU A 74 -6.32 -3.94 19.13
N ASP A 75 -7.41 -3.69 19.86
CA ASP A 75 -7.47 -3.92 21.32
C ASP A 75 -6.28 -3.31 22.09
N ALA A 76 -5.89 -2.09 21.70
CA ALA A 76 -4.76 -1.33 22.26
C ALA A 76 -3.36 -1.96 22.07
N ALA A 77 -3.21 -2.95 21.18
CA ALA A 77 -1.93 -3.58 20.89
C ALA A 77 -1.76 -3.93 19.40
N TYR A 78 -0.52 -4.18 18.99
CA TYR A 78 -0.26 -4.76 17.68
C TYR A 78 -0.46 -6.28 17.69
N ASN A 79 -1.27 -6.77 16.77
CA ASN A 79 -1.40 -8.19 16.51
C ASN A 79 -0.10 -8.70 15.87
N ARG A 80 0.62 -9.60 16.56
CA ARG A 80 1.96 -10.10 16.17
C ARG A 80 1.97 -10.99 14.91
N ARG A 81 0.84 -11.09 14.20
CA ARG A 81 0.75 -11.77 12.91
C ARG A 81 0.88 -10.75 11.78
N PHE A 82 1.86 -10.98 10.90
CA PHE A 82 2.00 -10.24 9.65
C PHE A 82 0.67 -10.18 8.90
N ASN A 83 0.23 -8.98 8.56
CA ASN A 83 -1.01 -8.76 7.84
C ASN A 83 -0.72 -8.30 6.40
N ILE A 84 -1.13 -9.15 5.46
CA ILE A 84 -0.94 -8.94 4.02
C ILE A 84 -1.68 -7.69 3.49
N ALA A 85 -2.82 -7.33 4.07
CA ALA A 85 -3.56 -6.12 3.75
C ALA A 85 -2.85 -4.87 4.26
N VAL A 86 -2.19 -4.97 5.42
CA VAL A 86 -1.36 -3.88 5.95
C VAL A 86 -0.14 -3.70 5.07
N PHE A 87 0.52 -4.78 4.64
CA PHE A 87 1.58 -4.70 3.65
C PHE A 87 1.15 -3.94 2.40
N ASP A 88 0.03 -4.34 1.77
CA ASP A 88 -0.46 -3.66 0.56
C ASP A 88 -0.60 -2.16 0.74
N VAL A 89 -1.25 -1.75 1.83
CA VAL A 89 -1.50 -0.33 2.13
C VAL A 89 -0.19 0.41 2.33
N MET A 90 0.67 -0.11 3.20
CA MET A 90 1.93 0.54 3.54
C MET A 90 2.82 0.68 2.31
N THR A 91 2.99 -0.38 1.53
CA THR A 91 3.86 -0.31 0.36
C THR A 91 3.25 0.49 -0.78
N ALA A 92 1.93 0.46 -0.98
CA ALA A 92 1.29 1.29 -2.00
C ALA A 92 1.45 2.78 -1.67
N VAL A 93 1.16 3.17 -0.42
CA VAL A 93 1.19 4.59 -0.02
C VAL A 93 2.61 5.11 0.16
N LEU A 94 3.48 4.36 0.85
CA LEU A 94 4.83 4.83 1.19
C LEU A 94 5.82 4.67 0.04
N SER A 95 5.45 4.03 -1.08
CA SER A 95 6.24 4.03 -2.32
C SER A 95 5.91 5.21 -3.24
N ASP A 96 5.00 6.10 -2.84
CA ASP A 96 4.65 7.25 -3.65
C ASP A 96 5.87 8.16 -3.83
N PRO A 97 6.22 8.54 -5.07
CA PRO A 97 7.43 9.31 -5.35
C PRO A 97 7.40 10.73 -4.79
N GLN A 98 6.22 11.25 -4.42
CA GLN A 98 6.09 12.57 -3.80
C GLN A 98 6.54 12.58 -2.34
N LEU A 99 6.58 11.42 -1.69
CA LEU A 99 7.15 11.29 -0.34
C LEU A 99 8.66 11.14 -0.44
N ASP A 100 9.40 12.00 0.24
CA ASP A 100 10.83 11.81 0.50
C ASP A 100 11.07 11.19 1.89
N ASP A 101 12.26 10.61 2.09
CA ASP A 101 12.60 9.88 3.31
C ASP A 101 12.66 10.80 4.54
N LYS A 102 13.05 12.07 4.35
CA LYS A 102 13.15 13.04 5.43
C LYS A 102 11.77 13.41 5.97
N ILE A 103 10.78 13.62 5.10
CA ILE A 103 9.39 13.84 5.49
C ILE A 103 8.88 12.64 6.29
N VAL A 104 9.16 11.41 5.83
CA VAL A 104 8.74 10.21 6.56
C VAL A 104 9.38 10.15 7.95
N GLU A 105 10.67 10.44 8.07
CA GLU A 105 11.40 10.46 9.35
C GLU A 105 10.86 11.54 10.30
N ASP A 106 10.69 12.78 9.80
CA ASP A 106 10.24 13.92 10.61
C ASP A 106 8.80 13.72 11.15
N HIS A 107 7.97 12.95 10.43
CA HIS A 107 6.56 12.71 10.78
C HIS A 107 6.26 11.29 11.29
N ALA A 108 7.27 10.43 11.48
CA ALA A 108 7.09 9.01 11.80
C ALA A 108 6.10 8.72 12.94
N ALA A 109 6.23 9.42 14.07
CA ALA A 109 5.34 9.22 15.22
C ALA A 109 3.89 9.63 14.94
N ALA A 110 3.67 10.70 14.17
CA ALA A 110 2.35 11.15 13.78
C ALA A 110 1.68 10.16 12.80
N LEU A 111 2.45 9.65 11.85
CA LEU A 111 1.99 8.63 10.88
C LEU A 111 1.60 7.32 11.58
N GLU A 112 2.40 6.87 12.56
CA GLU A 112 2.06 5.70 13.38
C GLU A 112 0.77 5.96 14.19
N GLY A 113 0.65 7.14 14.80
CA GLY A 113 -0.55 7.55 15.54
C GLY A 113 -1.81 7.52 14.67
N ALA A 114 -1.77 8.13 13.49
CA ALA A 114 -2.91 8.14 12.57
C ALA A 114 -3.29 6.74 12.07
N TYR A 115 -2.32 5.85 11.84
CA TYR A 115 -2.63 4.45 11.53
C TYR A 115 -3.37 3.74 12.68
N LYS A 116 -2.92 3.93 13.93
CA LYS A 116 -3.59 3.37 15.12
C LYS A 116 -5.00 3.94 15.26
N ASP A 117 -5.15 5.24 15.08
CA ASP A 117 -6.43 5.93 15.15
C ASP A 117 -7.39 5.43 14.07
N LEU A 118 -6.95 5.25 12.82
CA LEU A 118 -7.74 4.61 11.77
C LEU A 118 -8.16 3.18 12.14
N CYS A 119 -7.26 2.39 12.74
CA CYS A 119 -7.58 1.02 13.15
C CYS A 119 -8.65 0.92 14.25
N VAL A 120 -8.79 1.96 15.08
CA VAL A 120 -9.68 1.96 16.26
C VAL A 120 -10.96 2.75 16.00
N SER A 121 -10.88 3.88 15.31
CA SER A 121 -11.99 4.82 15.15
C SER A 121 -12.75 4.64 13.82
N ASP A 122 -12.13 4.02 12.81
CA ASP A 122 -12.74 3.84 11.50
C ASP A 122 -13.10 2.37 11.25
N ALA A 123 -14.39 2.05 11.46
CA ALA A 123 -14.90 0.68 11.32
C ALA A 123 -14.72 0.11 9.90
N ASP A 124 -14.82 0.95 8.87
CA ASP A 124 -14.64 0.53 7.48
C ASP A 124 -13.18 0.19 7.19
N PHE A 125 -12.23 0.99 7.69
CA PHE A 125 -10.80 0.73 7.58
C PHE A 125 -10.43 -0.55 8.31
N GLN A 126 -10.91 -0.70 9.54
CA GLN A 126 -10.69 -1.91 10.34
C GLN A 126 -11.23 -3.16 9.64
N ALA A 127 -12.43 -3.08 9.06
CA ALA A 127 -13.01 -4.16 8.28
C ALA A 127 -12.20 -4.45 7.01
N ALA A 128 -11.72 -3.43 6.30
CA ALA A 128 -10.91 -3.56 5.10
C ALA A 128 -9.55 -4.23 5.33
N LEU A 129 -8.97 -4.08 6.53
CA LEU A 129 -7.73 -4.79 6.94
C LEU A 129 -7.97 -6.25 7.37
N LYS A 130 -9.20 -6.62 7.71
CA LYS A 130 -9.62 -8.00 8.04
C LYS A 130 -10.16 -8.74 6.81
N ALA A 131 -10.73 -8.01 5.87
CA ALA A 131 -11.33 -8.57 4.67
C ALA A 131 -10.29 -9.22 3.75
N SER A 132 -10.70 -10.26 3.03
CA SER A 132 -9.92 -10.74 1.89
C SER A 132 -9.85 -9.65 0.82
N THR A 133 -8.83 -9.71 -0.04
CA THR A 133 -8.71 -8.80 -1.19
C THR A 133 -9.88 -8.85 -2.18
N LYS A 134 -10.84 -9.76 -2.04
CA LYS A 134 -11.93 -10.02 -2.99
C LYS A 134 -12.90 -8.86 -3.27
N THR A 135 -12.75 -7.71 -2.61
CA THR A 135 -13.64 -6.57 -2.84
C THR A 135 -12.84 -5.32 -3.20
N ILE A 136 -13.25 -4.67 -4.29
CA ILE A 136 -12.70 -3.40 -4.75
C ILE A 136 -12.81 -2.37 -3.63
N LYS A 137 -13.99 -2.30 -2.98
CA LYS A 137 -14.27 -1.37 -1.87
C LYS A 137 -13.26 -1.50 -0.72
N ALA A 138 -12.91 -2.71 -0.29
CA ALA A 138 -11.94 -2.88 0.79
C ALA A 138 -10.55 -2.40 0.37
N THR A 139 -10.06 -2.80 -0.82
CA THR A 139 -8.74 -2.40 -1.31
C THR A 139 -8.62 -0.89 -1.53
N ALA A 140 -9.61 -0.29 -2.20
CA ALA A 140 -9.62 1.15 -2.45
C ALA A 140 -9.72 1.93 -1.13
N GLY A 141 -10.65 1.56 -0.26
CA GLY A 141 -10.91 2.27 0.99
C GLY A 141 -9.72 2.29 1.93
N ARG A 142 -8.98 1.18 2.06
CA ARG A 142 -7.79 1.15 2.94
C ARG A 142 -6.62 1.97 2.40
N ILE A 143 -6.40 1.99 1.08
CA ILE A 143 -5.34 2.79 0.47
C ILE A 143 -5.71 4.28 0.57
N GLN A 144 -6.93 4.63 0.15
CA GLN A 144 -7.43 6.00 0.19
C GLN A 144 -7.37 6.59 1.61
N LYS A 145 -7.94 5.90 2.61
CA LYS A 145 -8.00 6.44 3.98
C LYS A 145 -6.61 6.64 4.59
N PHE A 146 -5.69 5.71 4.35
CA PHE A 146 -4.33 5.88 4.88
C PHE A 146 -3.58 6.98 4.12
N SER A 147 -3.67 7.03 2.79
CA SER A 147 -3.00 8.08 2.00
C SER A 147 -3.51 9.47 2.36
N GLU A 148 -4.81 9.66 2.56
CA GLU A 148 -5.40 10.92 3.04
C GLU A 148 -4.84 11.36 4.41
N GLN A 149 -4.59 10.42 5.34
CA GLN A 149 -3.92 10.74 6.61
C GLN A 149 -2.47 11.15 6.40
N VAL A 150 -1.74 10.47 5.49
CA VAL A 150 -0.37 10.85 5.16
C VAL A 150 -0.34 12.27 4.59
N GLU A 151 -1.17 12.58 3.60
CA GLU A 151 -1.26 13.92 3.01
C GLU A 151 -1.57 15.00 4.05
N ALA A 152 -2.51 14.72 4.97
CA ALA A 152 -2.89 15.66 6.03
C ALA A 152 -1.75 15.94 7.01
N ILE A 153 -0.89 14.95 7.28
CA ILE A 153 0.23 15.06 8.22
C ILE A 153 1.45 15.70 7.58
N THR A 154 1.78 15.32 6.35
CA THR A 154 3.00 15.76 5.68
C THR A 154 2.81 17.02 4.85
N GLY A 155 1.57 17.33 4.46
CA GLY A 155 1.27 18.40 3.50
C GLY A 155 1.66 18.06 2.06
N THR A 156 2.07 16.81 1.79
CA THR A 156 2.45 16.32 0.46
C THR A 156 1.23 15.70 -0.21
N THR A 157 0.86 16.15 -1.41
CA THR A 157 -0.16 15.47 -2.22
C THR A 157 0.43 14.23 -2.88
N LEU A 158 -0.26 13.09 -2.79
CA LEU A 158 0.20 11.80 -3.31
C LEU A 158 -0.60 11.38 -4.54
N ASP A 159 0.10 10.85 -5.54
CA ASP A 159 -0.54 10.34 -6.75
C ASP A 159 -1.44 9.15 -6.40
N ILE A 160 -0.98 8.27 -5.50
CA ILE A 160 -1.72 7.08 -5.06
C ILE A 160 -3.10 7.40 -4.45
N THR A 161 -3.27 8.57 -3.83
CA THR A 161 -4.56 9.00 -3.26
C THR A 161 -5.59 9.16 -4.37
N SER A 162 -5.25 9.90 -5.44
CA SER A 162 -6.13 10.14 -6.59
C SER A 162 -6.51 8.83 -7.30
N ARG A 163 -5.56 7.90 -7.40
CA ARG A 163 -5.75 6.58 -7.99
C ARG A 163 -6.68 5.70 -7.14
N ALA A 164 -6.51 5.73 -5.82
CA ALA A 164 -7.40 5.02 -4.88
C ALA A 164 -8.83 5.58 -4.91
N VAL A 165 -9.00 6.90 -5.01
CA VAL A 165 -10.31 7.54 -5.19
C VAL A 165 -10.97 7.08 -6.49
N THR A 166 -10.20 7.02 -7.60
CA THR A 166 -10.69 6.52 -8.89
C THR A 166 -11.16 5.07 -8.78
N LEU A 167 -10.40 4.22 -8.11
CA LEU A 167 -10.80 2.83 -7.85
C LEU A 167 -12.06 2.75 -6.98
N ALA A 168 -12.17 3.59 -5.94
CA ALA A 168 -13.33 3.62 -5.05
C ALA A 168 -14.61 4.01 -5.79
N MET A 169 -14.54 4.88 -6.81
CA MET A 169 -15.68 5.24 -7.65
C MET A 169 -16.20 4.06 -8.49
N LYS A 170 -15.34 3.13 -8.92
CA LYS A 170 -15.73 1.91 -9.64
C LYS A 170 -16.45 0.88 -8.74
N ALA A 171 -16.33 1.03 -7.42
CA ALA A 171 -16.90 0.11 -6.43
C ALA A 171 -18.33 0.47 -5.98
N LYS A 172 -18.90 1.57 -6.50
CA LYS A 172 -20.28 2.03 -6.25
C LYS A 172 -21.22 1.48 -7.32
#